data_AF-A0AAP2GBW7-F1
#
_entry.id   AF-A0AAP2GBW7-F1
#
_cell.length_a   1.000
_cell.length_b   1.000
_cell.length_c   1.000
_cell.angle_alpha   90.00
_cell.angle_beta   90.00
_cell.angle_gamma   90.00
#
_symmetry.space_group_name_H-M   'P 1'
#
loop_
_entity.id
_entity.type
_entity.pdbx_description
1 polymer ?
#
loop_
_entity_poly.entity_id
_entity_poly.type
_entity_poly.pdbx_seq_one_letter_code
_entity_poly.pdbx_strand_id
1 'polypeptide(L)'
;MQRLKDMILAGILSGSALMTGAQSLQKFPTGSRVAFVGNSITEAGYYESYVWLYYMTRFPGERIEVMNVGIGGNTVKDIAARFDEDVVKRNPSTIVLTFGMNDSGYFEYNGAEPAKEADKKVAASRESFLPLVEKLKALPAQKVMMSSPPYDETMKNKDNYFPGKSKAMERIIAFQKEAASANQWPFVDLYYPMQQINLEGQKSTPEFTIIGKDRIHPGNGGHLVMAYLFLKAQGLGGVPLAEVEIDARKKVVKKNNGADVNGLAVTDDVAFDYLAKALPFPVDSASRMWGSDQKQSDALAVVPFIQDFNQELLRVTGLTAAQYELKIDGNVMGTWKKEEFAAGVNLALVVRTPQYKQAVQVANLNQARKEIEGKLRDYYGLQFNFFLSRGMLFQDDQAAYDLASKQAKKDWTVAGKIGAYESLRFPAVRQSYVDQMKLLVDMIYDMNKPKSHRIEIVAVGTGKTK
;
A
#
# COMPACT_ATOMS: atom_id res chain seq x y z
N MET A 1 -18.54 -15.88 -2.25
CA MET A 1 -17.59 -14.80 -2.64
C MET A 1 -18.28 -13.52 -3.10
N GLN A 2 -19.28 -13.54 -4.01
CA GLN A 2 -20.01 -12.29 -4.36
C GLN A 2 -20.79 -11.71 -3.17
N ARG A 3 -21.53 -12.55 -2.42
CA ARG A 3 -22.18 -12.14 -1.15
C ARG A 3 -21.21 -11.61 -0.08
N LEU A 4 -19.98 -12.11 -0.06
CA LEU A 4 -18.91 -11.64 0.84
C LEU A 4 -18.49 -10.21 0.45
N LYS A 5 -18.32 -9.96 -0.86
CA LYS A 5 -18.01 -8.62 -1.40
C LYS A 5 -19.15 -7.62 -1.17
N ASP A 6 -20.40 -8.03 -1.41
CA ASP A 6 -21.56 -7.15 -1.29
C ASP A 6 -21.87 -6.80 0.19
N MET A 7 -21.63 -7.72 1.14
CA MET A 7 -21.79 -7.46 2.58
C MET A 7 -20.62 -6.68 3.20
N ILE A 8 -19.38 -6.91 2.75
CA ILE A 8 -18.22 -6.08 3.13
C ILE A 8 -18.40 -4.65 2.60
N LEU A 9 -18.97 -4.47 1.41
CA LEU A 9 -19.30 -3.14 0.88
C LEU A 9 -20.30 -2.41 1.79
N ALA A 10 -21.34 -3.10 2.27
CA ALA A 10 -22.33 -2.53 3.20
C ALA A 10 -21.74 -2.20 4.59
N GLY A 11 -20.80 -3.00 5.09
CA GLY A 11 -20.08 -2.76 6.36
C GLY A 11 -19.05 -1.63 6.29
N ILE A 12 -18.36 -1.49 5.16
CA ILE A 12 -17.41 -0.39 4.90
C ILE A 12 -18.17 0.92 4.60
N LEU A 13 -19.36 0.86 4.00
CA LEU A 13 -20.20 2.04 3.72
C LEU A 13 -20.91 2.58 4.98
N SER A 14 -21.21 1.73 5.98
CA SER A 14 -21.86 2.16 7.23
C SER A 14 -20.91 2.80 8.25
N GLY A 15 -19.63 2.93 7.92
CA GLY A 15 -18.64 3.69 8.68
C GLY A 15 -18.54 5.18 8.31
N SER A 16 -19.46 5.72 7.49
CA SER A 16 -19.56 7.17 7.27
C SER A 16 -20.39 7.82 8.38
N ALA A 17 -20.03 7.61 9.65
CA ALA A 17 -20.34 8.62 10.63
C ALA A 17 -19.52 9.84 10.22
N LEU A 18 -20.19 10.90 9.76
CA LEU A 18 -19.59 12.22 9.60
C LEU A 18 -18.95 12.60 10.93
N MET A 19 -17.66 12.28 11.09
CA MET A 19 -16.84 12.73 12.20
C MET A 19 -16.65 14.23 11.98
N THR A 20 -17.50 15.03 12.63
CA THR A 20 -17.38 16.48 12.68
C THR A 20 -16.10 16.82 13.46
N GLY A 21 -14.97 16.97 12.76
CA GLY A 21 -13.72 17.47 13.37
C GLY A 21 -12.43 17.24 12.56
N ALA A 22 -12.24 16.07 11.94
CA ALA A 22 -11.01 15.76 11.20
C ALA A 22 -11.09 16.21 9.74
N GLN A 23 -9.99 16.77 9.20
CA GLN A 23 -9.90 17.12 7.78
C GLN A 23 -9.92 15.84 6.93
N SER A 24 -10.62 15.86 5.79
CA SER A 24 -10.54 14.76 4.82
C SER A 24 -9.12 14.66 4.27
N LEU A 25 -8.56 13.45 4.24
CA LEU A 25 -7.26 13.24 3.61
C LEU A 25 -7.40 13.50 2.11
N GLN A 26 -6.53 14.35 1.57
CA GLN A 26 -6.50 14.67 0.15
C GLN A 26 -5.44 13.83 -0.57
N LYS A 27 -5.56 13.77 -1.90
CA LYS A 27 -4.47 13.32 -2.77
C LYS A 27 -3.20 14.11 -2.46
N PHE A 28 -2.05 13.45 -2.44
CA PHE A 28 -0.78 14.14 -2.24
C PHE A 28 -0.49 15.08 -3.43
N PRO A 29 -0.12 16.36 -3.16
CA PRO A 29 0.29 17.28 -4.22
C PRO A 29 1.55 16.81 -4.95
N THR A 30 1.72 17.26 -6.20
CA THR A 30 2.99 17.10 -6.91
C THR A 30 4.13 17.73 -6.12
N GLY A 31 5.27 17.06 -6.06
CA GLY A 31 6.45 17.44 -5.28
C GLY A 31 6.42 16.99 -3.82
N SER A 32 5.37 16.28 -3.37
CA SER A 32 5.29 15.82 -1.97
C SER A 32 6.41 14.83 -1.63
N ARG A 33 6.95 14.97 -0.42
CA ARG A 33 7.85 14.02 0.25
C ARG A 33 7.11 13.43 1.45
N VAL A 34 6.61 12.21 1.31
CA VAL A 34 5.69 11.57 2.26
C VAL A 34 6.45 10.55 3.10
N ALA A 35 6.61 10.82 4.39
CA ALA A 35 7.21 9.89 5.35
C ALA A 35 6.13 9.02 6.00
N PHE A 36 6.19 7.71 5.79
CA PHE A 36 5.40 6.75 6.57
C PHE A 36 6.21 6.31 7.79
N VAL A 37 5.88 6.87 8.96
CA VAL A 37 6.55 6.63 10.23
C VAL A 37 5.81 5.56 11.01
N GLY A 38 6.52 4.50 11.41
CA GLY A 38 5.91 3.44 12.22
C GLY A 38 6.89 2.41 12.77
N ASN A 39 6.38 1.20 12.95
CA ASN A 39 7.09 0.09 13.60
C ASN A 39 7.52 -1.00 12.58
N SER A 40 7.59 -2.27 12.97
CA SER A 40 7.95 -3.40 12.09
C SER A 40 7.00 -3.58 10.91
N ILE A 41 5.71 -3.30 11.10
CA ILE A 41 4.70 -3.37 10.04
C ILE A 41 5.01 -2.36 8.93
N THR A 42 5.58 -1.22 9.30
CA THR A 42 6.11 -0.22 8.36
C THR A 42 7.48 -0.60 7.84
N GLU A 43 8.44 -0.97 8.70
CA GLU A 43 9.83 -1.30 8.31
C GLU A 43 9.89 -2.39 7.23
N ALA A 44 9.22 -3.51 7.47
CA ALA A 44 9.15 -4.62 6.52
C ALA A 44 8.01 -4.47 5.50
N GLY A 45 7.19 -3.41 5.67
CA GLY A 45 5.92 -3.21 5.01
C GLY A 45 5.98 -3.06 3.50
N TYR A 46 4.80 -3.24 2.91
CA TYR A 46 4.56 -3.03 1.48
C TYR A 46 3.49 -1.97 1.20
N TYR A 47 2.72 -1.56 2.21
CA TYR A 47 1.53 -0.75 2.00
C TYR A 47 1.87 0.65 1.49
N GLU A 48 2.93 1.27 2.00
CA GLU A 48 3.44 2.56 1.55
C GLU A 48 4.02 2.48 0.13
N SER A 49 4.67 1.36 -0.18
CA SER A 49 5.16 1.08 -1.53
C SER A 49 4.03 0.86 -2.53
N TYR A 50 2.92 0.24 -2.12
CA TYR A 50 1.72 0.07 -2.94
C TYR A 50 0.93 1.38 -3.11
N VAL A 51 0.86 2.22 -2.07
CA VAL A 51 0.35 3.59 -2.21
C VAL A 51 1.20 4.33 -3.26
N TRP A 52 2.52 4.28 -3.17
CA TRP A 52 3.37 4.93 -4.17
C TRP A 52 3.19 4.34 -5.57
N LEU A 53 3.10 3.02 -5.71
CA LEU A 53 2.84 2.36 -7.00
C LEU A 53 1.52 2.82 -7.63
N TYR A 54 0.48 3.07 -6.82
CA TYR A 54 -0.76 3.64 -7.33
C TYR A 54 -0.53 5.06 -7.87
N TYR A 55 0.22 5.92 -7.17
CA TYR A 55 0.55 7.24 -7.69
C TYR A 55 1.40 7.18 -8.96
N MET A 56 2.41 6.29 -9.00
CA MET A 56 3.29 6.09 -10.15
C MET A 56 2.51 5.69 -11.40
N THR A 57 1.47 4.85 -11.27
CA THR A 57 0.67 4.36 -12.40
C THR A 57 -0.53 5.26 -12.72
N ARG A 58 -1.17 5.85 -11.71
CA ARG A 58 -2.40 6.64 -11.87
C ARG A 58 -2.16 8.11 -12.19
N PHE A 59 -1.05 8.68 -11.71
CA PHE A 59 -0.71 10.09 -11.91
C PHE A 59 0.72 10.23 -12.45
N PRO A 60 1.01 9.71 -13.66
CA PRO A 60 2.38 9.61 -14.16
C PRO A 60 3.11 10.96 -14.32
N GLY A 61 2.36 12.07 -14.48
CA GLY A 61 2.91 13.44 -14.51
C GLY A 61 3.01 14.13 -13.15
N GLU A 62 2.51 13.53 -12.06
CA GLU A 62 2.47 14.13 -10.73
C GLU A 62 3.47 13.44 -9.80
N ARG A 63 4.73 13.84 -9.90
CA ARG A 63 5.82 13.21 -9.16
C ARG A 63 5.70 13.45 -7.65
N ILE A 64 5.75 12.36 -6.88
CA ILE A 64 5.88 12.37 -5.42
C ILE A 64 7.04 11.44 -5.01
N GLU A 65 7.48 11.57 -3.76
CA GLU A 65 8.44 10.68 -3.12
C GLU A 65 7.81 10.09 -1.86
N VAL A 66 7.82 8.77 -1.73
CA VAL A 66 7.38 8.07 -0.52
C VAL A 66 8.60 7.47 0.16
N MET A 67 8.70 7.69 1.47
CA MET A 67 9.82 7.24 2.31
C MET A 67 9.30 6.31 3.41
N ASN A 68 9.92 5.15 3.53
CA ASN A 68 9.74 4.26 4.66
C ASN A 68 10.53 4.79 5.86
N VAL A 69 9.81 5.08 6.95
CA VAL A 69 10.37 5.55 8.23
C VAL A 69 9.92 4.65 9.38
N GLY A 70 9.71 3.37 9.07
CA GLY A 70 9.45 2.30 10.02
C GLY A 70 10.73 1.73 10.63
N ILE A 71 10.68 1.38 11.92
CA ILE A 71 11.73 0.63 12.60
C ILE A 71 11.09 -0.45 13.48
N GLY A 72 11.51 -1.70 13.31
CA GLY A 72 10.98 -2.86 14.02
C GLY A 72 11.08 -2.74 15.52
N GLY A 73 10.04 -3.22 16.22
CA GLY A 73 9.95 -3.18 17.68
C GLY A 73 9.62 -1.81 18.29
N ASN A 74 9.62 -0.72 17.51
CA ASN A 74 9.36 0.61 18.04
C ASN A 74 7.93 0.75 18.60
N THR A 75 7.85 1.35 19.79
CA THR A 75 6.69 2.03 20.36
C THR A 75 6.70 3.51 19.97
N VAL A 76 5.67 4.28 20.34
CA VAL A 76 5.67 5.73 20.12
C VAL A 76 6.79 6.45 20.88
N LYS A 77 7.24 5.90 22.02
CA LYS A 77 8.40 6.40 22.76
C LYS A 77 9.68 6.33 21.92
N ASP A 78 9.90 5.21 21.25
CA ASP A 78 11.08 5.01 20.42
C ASP A 78 11.03 5.89 19.16
N ILE A 79 9.84 6.02 18.55
CA ILE A 79 9.60 6.97 17.46
C ILE A 79 9.94 8.39 17.90
N ALA A 80 9.48 8.81 19.09
CA ALA A 80 9.78 10.13 19.63
C ALA A 80 11.29 10.35 19.87
N ALA A 81 11.99 9.31 20.32
CA ALA A 81 13.44 9.36 20.57
C ALA A 81 14.26 9.51 19.29
N ARG A 82 13.83 8.91 18.17
CA ARG A 82 14.49 9.05 16.86
C ARG A 82 13.90 10.14 15.96
N PHE A 83 12.91 10.89 16.43
CA PHE A 83 12.08 11.74 15.56
C PHE A 83 12.89 12.79 14.80
N ASP A 84 13.78 13.49 15.50
CA ASP A 84 14.56 14.57 14.87
C ASP A 84 15.58 14.01 13.87
N GLU A 85 16.23 12.90 14.22
CA GLU A 85 17.28 12.26 13.41
C GLU A 85 16.74 11.47 12.21
N ASP A 86 15.60 10.79 12.34
CA ASP A 86 15.07 9.90 11.29
C ASP A 86 13.85 10.46 10.55
N VAL A 87 13.12 11.43 11.12
CA VAL A 87 11.93 12.02 10.49
C VAL A 87 12.23 13.45 10.03
N VAL A 88 12.63 14.35 10.94
CA VAL A 88 12.79 15.77 10.62
C VAL A 88 13.90 15.99 9.58
N LYS A 89 15.06 15.35 9.74
CA LYS A 89 16.18 15.46 8.79
C LYS A 89 15.86 14.98 7.36
N ARG A 90 14.81 14.17 7.17
CA ARG A 90 14.35 13.74 5.84
C ARG A 90 13.54 14.82 5.11
N ASN A 91 13.24 15.92 5.79
CA ASN A 91 12.47 17.06 5.29
C ASN A 91 11.15 16.63 4.59
N PRO A 92 10.25 15.91 5.28
CA PRO A 92 8.98 15.51 4.71
C PRO A 92 8.03 16.70 4.55
N SER A 93 7.27 16.73 3.46
CA SER A 93 6.11 17.62 3.31
C SER A 93 4.87 17.04 4.00
N THR A 94 4.82 15.72 4.17
CA THR A 94 3.71 15.01 4.84
C THR A 94 4.27 13.88 5.71
N ILE A 95 3.77 13.78 6.94
CA ILE A 95 4.11 12.72 7.89
C ILE A 95 2.85 11.89 8.13
N VAL A 96 2.89 10.61 7.78
CA VAL A 96 1.87 9.61 8.13
C VAL A 96 2.39 8.84 9.34
N LEU A 97 1.78 9.02 10.52
CA LEU A 97 2.22 8.42 11.77
C LEU A 97 1.29 7.26 12.18
N THR A 98 1.87 6.08 12.39
CA THR A 98 1.18 4.90 12.93
C THR A 98 1.98 4.22 14.05
N PHE A 99 1.29 3.82 15.10
CA PHE A 99 1.85 3.07 16.25
C PHE A 99 0.71 2.38 17.03
N GLY A 100 1.05 1.60 18.06
CA GLY A 100 0.08 0.93 18.93
C GLY A 100 0.30 -0.59 19.07
N MET A 101 0.84 -1.23 18.04
CA MET A 101 1.09 -2.68 18.07
C MET A 101 2.09 -3.09 19.14
N ASN A 102 3.25 -2.42 19.21
CA ASN A 102 4.25 -2.69 20.27
C ASN A 102 3.88 -2.01 21.59
N ASP A 103 3.30 -0.81 21.51
CA ASP A 103 2.88 -0.01 22.67
C ASP A 103 1.93 -0.78 23.58
N SER A 104 1.04 -1.59 23.01
CA SER A 104 0.06 -2.38 23.76
C SER A 104 0.66 -3.57 24.53
N GLY A 105 1.92 -3.96 24.32
CA GLY A 105 2.55 -5.11 24.99
C GLY A 105 2.18 -6.47 24.39
N TYR A 106 2.70 -7.56 24.96
CA TYR A 106 2.55 -8.92 24.41
C TYR A 106 2.36 -9.97 25.52
N PHE A 107 3.46 -10.54 26.03
CA PHE A 107 3.41 -11.67 26.96
C PHE A 107 2.75 -11.33 28.30
N GLU A 108 2.69 -10.04 28.67
CA GLU A 108 2.05 -9.56 29.89
C GLU A 108 0.55 -9.91 29.97
N TYR A 109 -0.12 -10.06 28.82
CA TYR A 109 -1.53 -10.48 28.75
C TYR A 109 -1.78 -11.92 29.21
N ASN A 110 -0.72 -12.74 29.29
CA ASN A 110 -0.77 -14.11 29.79
C ASN A 110 -0.26 -14.22 31.24
N GLY A 111 0.00 -13.09 31.89
CA GLY A 111 0.45 -13.00 33.27
C GLY A 111 -0.68 -12.98 34.30
N ALA A 112 -0.31 -12.68 35.55
CA ALA A 112 -1.25 -12.69 36.68
C ALA A 112 -2.23 -11.51 36.71
N GLU A 113 -1.82 -10.33 36.22
CA GLU A 113 -2.62 -9.09 36.26
C GLU A 113 -2.73 -8.41 34.87
N PRO A 114 -3.30 -9.08 33.85
CA PRO A 114 -3.25 -8.60 32.45
C PRO A 114 -3.96 -7.25 32.24
N ALA A 115 -5.05 -6.96 32.96
CA ALA A 115 -5.75 -5.67 32.86
C ALA A 115 -4.89 -4.50 33.35
N LYS A 116 -4.17 -4.70 34.46
CA LYS A 116 -3.28 -3.69 35.05
C LYS A 116 -2.07 -3.43 34.16
N GLU A 117 -1.49 -4.48 33.57
CA GLU A 117 -0.43 -4.32 32.59
C GLU A 117 -0.91 -3.59 31.33
N ALA A 118 -2.12 -3.90 30.84
CA ALA A 118 -2.73 -3.15 29.75
C ALA A 118 -2.89 -1.65 30.08
N ASP A 119 -3.38 -1.31 31.27
CA ASP A 119 -3.50 0.08 31.73
C ASP A 119 -2.16 0.81 31.73
N LYS A 120 -1.12 0.17 32.28
CA LYS A 120 0.24 0.72 32.34
C LYS A 120 0.81 0.96 30.94
N LYS A 121 0.63 0.02 30.01
CA LYS A 121 1.12 0.10 28.63
C LYS A 121 0.42 1.22 27.86
N VAL A 122 -0.91 1.31 27.94
CA VAL A 122 -1.69 2.37 27.31
C VAL A 122 -1.32 3.75 27.88
N ALA A 123 -1.16 3.86 29.20
CA ALA A 123 -0.75 5.11 29.84
C ALA A 123 0.63 5.57 29.37
N ALA A 124 1.64 4.68 29.38
CA ALA A 124 2.99 4.98 28.92
C ALA A 124 3.05 5.40 27.44
N SER A 125 2.23 4.76 26.59
CA SER A 125 2.08 5.15 25.18
C SER A 125 1.51 6.56 25.05
N ARG A 126 0.44 6.88 25.79
CA ARG A 126 -0.17 8.21 25.79
C ARG A 126 0.80 9.28 26.29
N GLU A 127 1.50 9.03 27.41
CA GLU A 127 2.50 9.95 27.97
C GLU A 127 3.64 10.25 26.99
N SER A 128 4.07 9.25 26.22
CA SER A 128 5.13 9.42 25.21
C SER A 128 4.61 10.11 23.94
N PHE A 129 3.34 9.92 23.59
CA PHE A 129 2.71 10.51 22.41
C PHE A 129 2.44 12.02 22.57
N LEU A 130 2.03 12.49 23.76
CA LEU A 130 1.66 13.90 23.95
C LEU A 130 2.80 14.89 23.62
N PRO A 131 4.06 14.69 24.05
CA PRO A 131 5.17 15.54 23.63
C PRO A 131 5.48 15.44 22.12
N LEU A 132 5.26 14.26 21.52
CA LEU A 132 5.45 14.07 20.08
C LEU A 132 4.40 14.86 19.27
N VAL A 133 3.17 14.99 19.76
CA VAL A 133 2.14 15.86 19.16
C VAL A 133 2.62 17.30 19.07
N GLU A 134 3.24 17.83 20.14
CA GLU A 134 3.79 19.19 20.11
C GLU A 134 4.94 19.35 19.11
N LYS A 135 5.84 18.35 19.00
CA LYS A 135 6.86 18.32 17.95
C LYS A 135 6.25 18.32 16.54
N LEU A 136 5.20 17.53 16.30
CA LEU A 136 4.50 17.47 15.02
C LEU A 136 3.82 18.79 14.65
N LYS A 137 3.22 19.48 15.62
CA LYS A 137 2.60 20.81 15.43
C LYS A 137 3.62 21.85 14.99
N ALA A 138 4.83 21.80 15.55
CA ALA A 138 5.90 22.74 15.22
C ALA A 138 6.48 22.55 13.80
N LEU A 139 6.23 21.40 13.14
CA LEU A 139 6.68 21.16 11.78
C LEU A 139 5.72 21.73 10.73
N PRO A 140 6.24 22.31 9.63
CA PRO A 140 5.43 22.79 8.51
C PRO A 140 4.79 21.66 7.71
N ALA A 141 5.26 20.41 7.89
CA ALA A 141 4.70 19.23 7.25
C ALA A 141 3.20 19.07 7.56
N GLN A 142 2.45 18.52 6.61
CA GLN A 142 1.11 18.01 6.87
C GLN A 142 1.20 16.76 7.76
N LYS A 143 0.23 16.59 8.65
CA LYS A 143 0.16 15.45 9.58
C LYS A 143 -1.03 14.58 9.20
N VAL A 144 -0.80 13.28 9.10
CA VAL A 144 -1.84 12.27 8.93
C VAL A 144 -1.67 11.25 10.04
N MET A 145 -2.68 11.14 10.90
CA MET A 145 -2.72 10.07 11.89
C MET A 145 -3.30 8.82 11.24
N MET A 146 -2.69 7.66 11.48
CA MET A 146 -3.17 6.40 10.93
C MET A 146 -3.13 5.32 12.00
N SER A 147 -4.25 4.67 12.28
CA SER A 147 -4.25 3.56 13.24
C SER A 147 -3.34 2.43 12.74
N SER A 148 -2.74 1.68 13.65
CA SER A 148 -2.14 0.39 13.31
C SER A 148 -3.21 -0.55 12.72
N PRO A 149 -2.87 -1.49 11.82
CA PRO A 149 -3.75 -2.64 11.57
C PRO A 149 -3.96 -3.43 12.89
N PRO A 150 -5.02 -4.25 12.99
CA PRO A 150 -5.36 -4.92 14.23
C PRO A 150 -4.40 -6.04 14.56
N TYR A 151 -4.26 -6.33 15.86
CA TYR A 151 -3.83 -7.65 16.31
C TYR A 151 -5.01 -8.61 16.18
N ASP A 152 -4.86 -9.68 15.40
CA ASP A 152 -5.95 -10.61 15.10
C ASP A 152 -6.16 -11.59 16.27
N GLU A 153 -6.82 -11.12 17.33
CA GLU A 153 -7.14 -11.93 18.52
C GLU A 153 -8.14 -13.05 18.21
N THR A 154 -8.99 -12.89 17.19
CA THR A 154 -10.12 -13.79 16.92
C THR A 154 -9.75 -14.98 16.04
N MET A 155 -8.66 -14.90 15.27
CA MET A 155 -8.13 -16.04 14.50
C MET A 155 -7.94 -17.27 15.39
N LYS A 156 -8.33 -18.45 14.89
CA LYS A 156 -8.09 -19.73 15.55
C LYS A 156 -6.72 -20.29 15.15
N ASN A 157 -5.66 -19.88 15.84
CA ASN A 157 -4.38 -20.57 15.85
C ASN A 157 -3.73 -20.51 17.25
N LYS A 158 -2.67 -21.28 17.48
CA LYS A 158 -2.00 -21.33 18.79
C LYS A 158 -0.93 -20.25 18.99
N ASP A 159 -0.45 -19.64 17.92
CA ASP A 159 0.72 -18.77 17.95
C ASP A 159 0.34 -17.36 18.44
N ASN A 160 1.18 -16.78 19.30
CA ASN A 160 1.10 -15.39 19.77
C ASN A 160 -0.28 -14.95 20.30
N TYR A 161 -1.02 -15.83 20.98
CA TYR A 161 -2.31 -15.47 21.56
C TYR A 161 -2.16 -14.67 22.87
N PHE A 162 -2.56 -13.41 22.83
CA PHE A 162 -2.56 -12.42 23.91
C PHE A 162 -3.97 -11.87 24.14
N PRO A 163 -4.76 -12.44 25.07
CA PRO A 163 -6.16 -12.06 25.28
C PRO A 163 -6.27 -10.64 25.86
N GLY A 164 -7.13 -9.81 25.27
CA GLY A 164 -7.35 -8.42 25.67
C GLY A 164 -6.38 -7.40 25.07
N LYS A 165 -5.38 -7.83 24.28
CA LYS A 165 -4.47 -6.93 23.55
C LYS A 165 -5.23 -6.04 22.57
N SER A 166 -6.24 -6.58 21.88
CA SER A 166 -7.12 -5.82 20.98
C SER A 166 -7.73 -4.59 21.67
N LYS A 167 -8.29 -4.76 22.88
CA LYS A 167 -8.87 -3.66 23.67
C LYS A 167 -7.87 -2.57 24.04
N ALA A 168 -6.62 -2.94 24.33
CA ALA A 168 -5.57 -1.95 24.59
C ALA A 168 -5.22 -1.16 23.32
N MET A 169 -5.21 -1.81 22.16
CA MET A 169 -5.02 -1.12 20.88
C MET A 169 -6.16 -0.15 20.58
N GLU A 170 -7.42 -0.51 20.84
CA GLU A 170 -8.56 0.41 20.68
C GLU A 170 -8.42 1.66 21.56
N ARG A 171 -7.95 1.52 22.80
CA ARG A 171 -7.66 2.67 23.69
C ARG A 171 -6.53 3.55 23.16
N ILE A 172 -5.52 2.97 22.52
CA ILE A 172 -4.45 3.73 21.86
C ILE A 172 -4.98 4.50 20.65
N ILE A 173 -5.83 3.86 19.85
CA ILE A 173 -6.50 4.47 18.71
C ILE A 173 -7.39 5.64 19.16
N ALA A 174 -8.07 5.52 20.30
CA ALA A 174 -8.90 6.59 20.84
C ALA A 174 -8.12 7.89 21.03
N PHE A 175 -6.97 7.86 21.72
CA PHE A 175 -6.19 9.09 21.90
C PHE A 175 -5.48 9.57 20.63
N GLN A 176 -5.20 8.68 19.66
CA GLN A 176 -4.75 9.08 18.32
C GLN A 176 -5.84 9.87 17.58
N LYS A 177 -7.10 9.41 17.65
CA LYS A 177 -8.28 10.09 17.08
C LYS A 177 -8.55 11.43 17.77
N GLU A 178 -8.45 11.47 19.09
CA GLU A 178 -8.55 12.72 19.87
C GLU A 178 -7.52 13.75 19.41
N ALA A 179 -6.25 13.36 19.31
CA ALA A 179 -5.19 14.26 18.85
C ALA A 179 -5.39 14.71 17.39
N ALA A 180 -5.81 13.79 16.50
CA ALA A 180 -6.10 14.14 15.12
C ALA A 180 -7.23 15.17 15.02
N SER A 181 -8.34 14.96 15.73
CA SER A 181 -9.47 15.87 15.77
C SER A 181 -9.09 17.23 16.36
N ALA A 182 -8.41 17.25 17.52
CA ALA A 182 -8.01 18.47 18.20
C ALA A 182 -7.05 19.36 17.37
N ASN A 183 -6.26 18.75 16.48
CA ASN A 183 -5.31 19.46 15.62
C ASN A 183 -5.75 19.53 14.14
N GLN A 184 -6.99 19.13 13.83
CA GLN A 184 -7.54 19.07 12.47
C GLN A 184 -6.69 18.27 11.48
N TRP A 185 -6.01 17.23 11.96
CA TRP A 185 -5.25 16.30 11.13
C TRP A 185 -6.18 15.21 10.58
N PRO A 186 -6.03 14.81 9.30
CA PRO A 186 -6.69 13.61 8.80
C PRO A 186 -6.36 12.39 9.65
N PHE A 187 -7.38 11.54 9.85
CA PHE A 187 -7.24 10.25 10.51
C PHE A 187 -7.63 9.12 9.55
N VAL A 188 -6.73 8.17 9.33
CA VAL A 188 -6.98 6.96 8.52
C VAL A 188 -7.12 5.75 9.45
N ASP A 189 -8.28 5.09 9.41
CA ASP A 189 -8.56 3.90 10.21
C ASP A 189 -8.22 2.62 9.42
N LEU A 190 -7.16 1.92 9.84
CA LEU A 190 -6.84 0.57 9.37
C LEU A 190 -7.41 -0.51 10.29
N TYR A 191 -7.59 -0.20 11.58
CA TYR A 191 -7.87 -1.20 12.61
C TYR A 191 -9.23 -1.85 12.39
N TYR A 192 -10.29 -1.04 12.42
CA TYR A 192 -11.65 -1.55 12.40
C TYR A 192 -12.04 -2.18 11.05
N PRO A 193 -11.72 -1.59 9.89
CA PRO A 193 -12.05 -2.22 8.61
C PRO A 193 -11.32 -3.57 8.40
N MET A 194 -10.04 -3.66 8.81
CA MET A 194 -9.30 -4.92 8.68
C MET A 194 -9.77 -5.97 9.70
N GLN A 195 -10.13 -5.56 10.92
CA GLN A 195 -10.75 -6.46 11.90
C GLN A 195 -12.05 -7.03 11.34
N GLN A 196 -12.88 -6.22 10.70
CA GLN A 196 -14.13 -6.67 10.09
C GLN A 196 -13.88 -7.68 8.96
N ILE A 197 -12.87 -7.48 8.12
CA ILE A 197 -12.49 -8.44 7.08
C ILE A 197 -12.09 -9.78 7.70
N ASN A 198 -11.27 -9.77 8.76
CA ASN A 198 -10.89 -10.98 9.48
C ASN A 198 -12.11 -11.70 10.04
N LEU A 199 -12.95 -11.00 10.81
CA LEU A 199 -14.16 -11.56 11.42
C LEU A 199 -15.07 -12.20 10.39
N GLU A 200 -15.24 -11.58 9.23
CA GLU A 200 -16.08 -12.10 8.17
C GLU A 200 -15.49 -13.38 7.55
N GLY A 201 -14.20 -13.39 7.19
CA GLY A 201 -13.57 -14.60 6.67
C GLY A 201 -13.54 -15.74 7.70
N GLN A 202 -13.38 -15.41 8.98
CA GLN A 202 -13.38 -16.34 10.11
C GLN A 202 -14.73 -17.05 10.34
N LYS A 203 -15.85 -16.53 9.81
CA LYS A 203 -17.15 -17.22 9.87
C LYS A 203 -17.14 -18.55 9.10
N SER A 204 -16.35 -18.63 8.02
CA SER A 204 -16.26 -19.84 7.17
C SER A 204 -14.96 -20.60 7.37
N THR A 205 -13.87 -19.91 7.69
CA THR A 205 -12.54 -20.50 7.89
C THR A 205 -11.95 -19.91 9.16
N PRO A 206 -12.08 -20.55 10.33
CA PRO A 206 -11.69 -19.96 11.62
C PRO A 206 -10.21 -19.52 11.71
N GLU A 207 -9.33 -20.11 10.91
CA GLU A 207 -7.91 -19.78 10.78
C GLU A 207 -7.65 -18.59 9.82
N PHE A 208 -8.67 -18.10 9.13
CA PHE A 208 -8.53 -17.01 8.16
C PHE A 208 -8.00 -15.75 8.83
N THR A 209 -7.04 -15.11 8.18
CA THR A 209 -6.53 -13.79 8.56
C THR A 209 -5.91 -13.08 7.37
N ILE A 210 -6.04 -11.77 7.33
CA ILE A 210 -5.25 -10.88 6.45
C ILE A 210 -4.05 -10.26 7.19
N ILE A 211 -3.85 -10.59 8.47
CA ILE A 211 -2.79 -10.04 9.32
C ILE A 211 -1.59 -10.99 9.42
N GLY A 212 -1.69 -12.23 8.96
CA GLY A 212 -0.61 -13.20 9.01
C GLY A 212 -0.67 -14.12 10.24
N LYS A 213 0.04 -15.24 10.16
CA LYS A 213 -0.06 -16.36 11.12
C LYS A 213 0.40 -15.98 12.53
N ASP A 214 1.20 -14.93 12.68
CA ASP A 214 1.66 -14.46 13.98
C ASP A 214 0.69 -13.48 14.66
N ARG A 215 -0.47 -13.21 14.03
CA ARG A 215 -1.52 -12.26 14.44
C ARG A 215 -1.10 -10.79 14.41
N ILE A 216 0.11 -10.47 13.94
CA ILE A 216 0.75 -9.16 14.11
C ILE A 216 1.16 -8.54 12.76
N HIS A 217 1.78 -9.32 11.85
CA HIS A 217 2.46 -8.79 10.66
C HIS A 217 1.78 -9.21 9.34
N PRO A 218 1.00 -8.31 8.72
CA PRO A 218 0.34 -8.59 7.44
C PRO A 218 1.32 -9.05 6.35
N GLY A 219 0.93 -10.04 5.55
CA GLY A 219 1.64 -10.38 4.33
C GLY A 219 1.30 -9.41 3.17
N ASN A 220 1.74 -9.74 1.95
CA ASN A 220 1.55 -8.86 0.79
C ASN A 220 0.07 -8.53 0.53
N GLY A 221 -0.85 -9.48 0.75
CA GLY A 221 -2.29 -9.26 0.59
C GLY A 221 -2.86 -8.28 1.62
N GLY A 222 -2.51 -8.46 2.90
CA GLY A 222 -2.91 -7.54 3.97
C GLY A 222 -2.36 -6.13 3.77
N HIS A 223 -1.13 -6.00 3.28
CA HIS A 223 -0.56 -4.70 2.90
C HIS A 223 -1.29 -4.04 1.72
N LEU A 224 -1.81 -4.79 0.74
CA LEU A 224 -2.66 -4.19 -0.31
C LEU A 224 -4.01 -3.75 0.26
N VAL A 225 -4.58 -4.46 1.24
CA VAL A 225 -5.78 -3.98 1.97
C VAL A 225 -5.49 -2.66 2.70
N MET A 226 -4.34 -2.54 3.37
CA MET A 226 -3.93 -1.28 4.01
C MET A 226 -3.79 -0.14 2.99
N ALA A 227 -3.13 -0.39 1.86
CA ALA A 227 -2.99 0.60 0.79
C ALA A 227 -4.35 0.99 0.20
N TYR A 228 -5.25 0.04 -0.02
CA TYR A 228 -6.64 0.27 -0.45
C TYR A 228 -7.38 1.21 0.51
N LEU A 229 -7.34 0.94 1.82
CA LEU A 229 -8.01 1.78 2.82
C LEU A 229 -7.41 3.19 2.85
N PHE A 230 -6.10 3.31 2.75
CA PHE A 230 -5.41 4.60 2.68
C PHE A 230 -5.84 5.40 1.44
N LEU A 231 -5.76 4.81 0.25
CA LEU A 231 -6.17 5.45 -1.01
C LEU A 231 -7.67 5.80 -1.02
N LYS A 232 -8.51 4.98 -0.39
CA LYS A 232 -9.94 5.27 -0.23
C LYS A 232 -10.17 6.46 0.69
N ALA A 233 -9.40 6.58 1.78
CA ALA A 233 -9.43 7.75 2.65
C ALA A 233 -8.96 9.03 1.93
N GLN A 234 -8.12 8.91 0.89
CA GLN A 234 -7.73 10.03 0.01
C GLN A 234 -8.84 10.46 -0.97
N GLY A 235 -9.98 9.75 -1.00
CA GLY A 235 -11.06 10.01 -1.95
C GLY A 235 -10.75 9.59 -3.39
N LEU A 236 -9.77 8.71 -3.59
CA LEU A 236 -9.30 8.31 -4.93
C LEU A 236 -10.10 7.13 -5.53
N GLY A 237 -11.03 6.56 -4.76
CA GLY A 237 -11.82 5.40 -5.18
C GLY A 237 -13.05 5.78 -6.00
N GLY A 238 -13.49 4.87 -6.87
CA GLY A 238 -14.73 4.98 -7.64
C GLY A 238 -14.62 5.76 -8.95
N VAL A 239 -13.41 6.18 -9.34
CA VAL A 239 -13.14 6.84 -10.63
C VAL A 239 -12.38 5.87 -11.55
N PRO A 240 -12.96 5.48 -12.69
CA PRO A 240 -12.25 4.67 -13.68
C PRO A 240 -10.98 5.36 -14.16
N LEU A 241 -9.94 4.57 -14.43
CA LEU A 241 -8.69 5.07 -15.01
C LEU A 241 -8.91 5.57 -16.44
N ALA A 242 -9.74 4.85 -17.19
CA ALA A 242 -10.26 5.26 -18.47
C ALA A 242 -11.62 4.59 -18.71
N GLU A 243 -12.47 5.25 -19.49
CA GLU A 243 -13.74 4.72 -19.97
C GLU A 243 -14.01 5.24 -21.37
N VAL A 244 -13.99 4.32 -22.34
CA VAL A 244 -14.24 4.59 -23.75
C VAL A 244 -15.47 3.81 -24.19
N GLU A 245 -16.46 4.50 -24.74
CA GLU A 245 -17.66 3.90 -25.32
C GLU A 245 -17.76 4.22 -26.81
N ILE A 246 -17.84 3.20 -27.65
CA ILE A 246 -18.02 3.30 -29.10
C ILE A 246 -19.38 2.72 -29.49
N ASP A 247 -20.09 3.42 -30.38
CA ASP A 247 -21.25 2.89 -31.09
C ASP A 247 -20.84 2.59 -32.53
N ALA A 248 -20.62 1.31 -32.82
CA ALA A 248 -20.16 0.85 -34.13
C ALA A 248 -21.20 1.10 -35.23
N ARG A 249 -22.51 1.06 -34.92
CA ARG A 249 -23.56 1.35 -35.91
C ARG A 249 -23.56 2.81 -36.32
N LYS A 250 -23.41 3.69 -35.34
CA LYS A 250 -23.36 5.15 -35.56
C LYS A 250 -21.98 5.65 -35.95
N LYS A 251 -20.94 4.83 -35.83
CA LYS A 251 -19.53 5.16 -36.08
C LYS A 251 -19.04 6.36 -35.26
N VAL A 252 -19.41 6.40 -33.98
CA VAL A 252 -19.07 7.50 -33.07
C VAL A 252 -18.50 6.99 -31.75
N VAL A 253 -17.62 7.79 -31.16
CA VAL A 253 -17.22 7.68 -29.75
C VAL A 253 -18.28 8.40 -28.91
N LYS A 254 -19.07 7.64 -28.13
CA LYS A 254 -20.12 8.17 -27.25
C LYS A 254 -19.58 8.77 -25.96
N LYS A 255 -18.52 8.16 -25.42
CA LYS A 255 -17.90 8.57 -24.17
C LYS A 255 -16.39 8.37 -24.28
N ASN A 256 -15.64 9.35 -23.82
CA ASN A 256 -14.20 9.27 -23.70
C ASN A 256 -13.77 10.00 -22.42
N ASN A 257 -13.42 9.24 -21.39
CA ASN A 257 -12.86 9.76 -20.15
C ASN A 257 -11.53 9.06 -19.84
N GLY A 258 -10.54 9.79 -19.35
CA GLY A 258 -9.24 9.22 -18.97
C GLY A 258 -8.37 8.75 -20.14
N ALA A 259 -8.74 9.04 -21.39
CA ALA A 259 -7.96 8.71 -22.58
C ALA A 259 -8.17 9.73 -23.71
N ASP A 260 -7.31 9.68 -24.72
CA ASP A 260 -7.49 10.32 -26.02
C ASP A 260 -7.75 9.22 -27.05
N VAL A 261 -8.85 9.33 -27.79
CA VAL A 261 -9.27 8.37 -28.83
C VAL A 261 -9.29 9.08 -30.16
N ASN A 262 -8.51 8.59 -31.13
CA ASN A 262 -8.35 9.20 -32.44
C ASN A 262 -8.49 8.17 -33.57
N GLY A 263 -8.78 8.63 -34.78
CA GLY A 263 -8.75 7.79 -35.97
C GLY A 263 -9.74 6.62 -35.95
N LEU A 264 -10.95 6.81 -35.39
CA LEU A 264 -11.99 5.79 -35.37
C LEU A 264 -12.39 5.39 -36.80
N ALA A 265 -12.17 4.13 -37.12
CA ALA A 265 -12.61 3.48 -38.34
C ALA A 265 -13.55 2.33 -37.99
N VAL A 266 -14.72 2.28 -38.65
CA VAL A 266 -15.71 1.21 -38.46
C VAL A 266 -16.15 0.66 -39.82
N THR A 267 -15.81 -0.60 -40.04
CA THR A 267 -16.24 -1.47 -41.14
C THR A 267 -17.01 -2.65 -40.55
N ASP A 268 -16.69 -3.89 -40.93
CA ASP A 268 -17.07 -5.09 -40.16
C ASP A 268 -16.30 -5.18 -38.83
N ASP A 269 -15.14 -4.52 -38.78
CA ASP A 269 -14.25 -4.39 -37.63
C ASP A 269 -14.29 -2.95 -37.08
N VAL A 270 -13.81 -2.76 -35.85
CA VAL A 270 -13.62 -1.44 -35.23
C VAL A 270 -12.14 -1.22 -34.96
N ALA A 271 -11.58 -0.09 -35.39
CA ALA A 271 -10.19 0.25 -35.10
C ALA A 271 -10.02 1.73 -34.74
N PHE A 272 -9.12 2.04 -33.81
CA PHE A 272 -8.83 3.40 -33.36
C PHE A 272 -7.49 3.47 -32.63
N ASP A 273 -6.92 4.65 -32.52
CA ASP A 273 -5.75 4.90 -31.69
C ASP A 273 -6.23 5.32 -30.29
N TYR A 274 -5.57 4.78 -29.27
CA TYR A 274 -5.92 4.95 -27.86
C TYR A 274 -4.69 5.35 -27.06
N LEU A 275 -4.74 6.53 -26.43
CA LEU A 275 -3.73 7.00 -25.49
C LEU A 275 -4.38 7.22 -24.12
N ALA A 276 -4.14 6.33 -23.17
CA ALA A 276 -4.62 6.50 -21.79
C ALA A 276 -3.88 7.65 -21.08
N LYS A 277 -4.51 8.28 -20.09
CA LYS A 277 -3.86 9.27 -19.20
C LYS A 277 -3.15 8.63 -18.00
N ALA A 278 -3.41 7.34 -17.77
CA ALA A 278 -2.90 6.56 -16.66
C ALA A 278 -2.63 5.11 -17.10
N LEU A 279 -1.79 4.41 -16.34
CA LEU A 279 -1.58 2.97 -16.48
C LEU A 279 -2.51 2.18 -15.53
N PRO A 280 -2.84 0.91 -15.87
CA PRO A 280 -3.47 0.01 -14.92
C PRO A 280 -2.55 -0.25 -13.72
N PHE A 281 -3.14 -0.50 -12.55
CA PHE A 281 -2.39 -0.97 -11.38
C PHE A 281 -2.06 -2.45 -11.55
N PRO A 282 -0.78 -2.85 -11.59
CA PRO A 282 -0.41 -4.25 -11.71
C PRO A 282 -0.54 -4.93 -10.34
N VAL A 283 -1.27 -6.05 -10.30
CA VAL A 283 -1.42 -6.84 -9.07
C VAL A 283 -0.52 -8.06 -9.14
N ASP A 284 0.44 -8.16 -8.23
CA ASP A 284 1.40 -9.26 -8.12
C ASP A 284 0.73 -10.53 -7.57
N SER A 285 1.05 -11.67 -8.18
CA SER A 285 0.55 -13.01 -7.81
C SER A 285 1.62 -13.88 -7.14
N ALA A 286 2.82 -13.32 -6.90
CA ALA A 286 3.87 -13.92 -6.10
C ALA A 286 3.84 -13.43 -4.65
N SER A 287 4.24 -14.30 -3.71
CA SER A 287 4.61 -13.86 -2.36
C SER A 287 6.03 -13.29 -2.41
N ARG A 288 6.21 -12.11 -1.82
CA ARG A 288 7.49 -11.37 -1.79
C ARG A 288 8.03 -11.19 -0.37
N MET A 289 7.24 -11.55 0.63
CA MET A 289 7.61 -11.40 2.04
C MET A 289 8.09 -12.72 2.62
N TRP A 290 9.31 -12.72 3.15
CA TRP A 290 9.85 -13.89 3.85
C TRP A 290 8.95 -14.28 5.02
N GLY A 291 8.70 -15.58 5.18
CA GLY A 291 7.82 -16.11 6.23
C GLY A 291 6.31 -15.95 5.98
N SER A 292 5.90 -15.36 4.85
CA SER A 292 4.50 -15.23 4.45
C SER A 292 4.21 -15.93 3.13
N ASP A 293 3.10 -16.65 3.05
CA ASP A 293 2.56 -17.26 1.83
C ASP A 293 1.54 -16.35 1.11
N GLN A 294 1.13 -15.26 1.76
CA GLN A 294 0.14 -14.33 1.23
C GLN A 294 0.69 -13.51 0.06
N LYS A 295 -0.10 -13.40 -0.99
CA LYS A 295 0.20 -12.67 -2.23
C LYS A 295 -0.53 -11.35 -2.26
N GLN A 296 -0.02 -10.38 -3.01
CA GLN A 296 -0.72 -9.11 -3.21
C GLN A 296 -2.14 -9.36 -3.79
N SER A 297 -2.27 -10.30 -4.73
CA SER A 297 -3.53 -10.72 -5.34
C SER A 297 -4.60 -11.23 -4.37
N ASP A 298 -4.22 -11.71 -3.19
CA ASP A 298 -5.18 -12.27 -2.22
C ASP A 298 -6.13 -11.18 -1.69
N ALA A 299 -5.71 -9.92 -1.71
CA ALA A 299 -6.55 -8.78 -1.33
C ALA A 299 -7.80 -8.64 -2.21
N LEU A 300 -7.74 -9.06 -3.48
CA LEU A 300 -8.85 -8.93 -4.44
C LEU A 300 -10.07 -9.78 -4.06
N ALA A 301 -9.90 -10.75 -3.16
CA ALA A 301 -10.98 -11.55 -2.61
C ALA A 301 -11.77 -10.81 -1.53
N VAL A 302 -11.15 -9.84 -0.83
CA VAL A 302 -11.68 -9.23 0.40
C VAL A 302 -11.95 -7.73 0.28
N VAL A 303 -11.36 -7.05 -0.69
CA VAL A 303 -11.66 -5.64 -0.99
C VAL A 303 -11.99 -5.47 -2.49
N PRO A 304 -12.89 -4.53 -2.84
CA PRO A 304 -13.26 -4.24 -4.22
C PRO A 304 -12.20 -3.38 -4.93
N PHE A 305 -10.92 -3.74 -4.82
CA PHE A 305 -9.81 -2.94 -5.34
C PHE A 305 -9.91 -2.71 -6.85
N ILE A 306 -10.32 -3.73 -7.60
CA ILE A 306 -10.49 -3.61 -9.06
C ILE A 306 -11.60 -2.61 -9.39
N GLN A 307 -12.72 -2.66 -8.69
CA GLN A 307 -13.86 -1.77 -8.89
C GLN A 307 -13.51 -0.33 -8.52
N ASP A 308 -12.89 -0.13 -7.37
CA ASP A 308 -12.63 1.21 -6.84
C ASP A 308 -11.42 1.88 -7.52
N PHE A 309 -10.42 1.11 -7.94
CA PHE A 309 -9.11 1.68 -8.33
C PHE A 309 -8.57 1.20 -9.68
N ASN A 310 -9.12 0.15 -10.31
CA ASN A 310 -8.48 -0.48 -11.47
C ASN A 310 -9.46 -0.82 -12.60
N GLN A 311 -10.23 0.17 -13.05
CA GLN A 311 -11.16 0.09 -14.18
C GLN A 311 -10.61 0.81 -15.41
N GLU A 312 -10.24 0.08 -16.47
CA GLU A 312 -9.92 0.58 -17.81
C GLU A 312 -10.96 0.04 -18.79
N LEU A 313 -12.10 0.72 -18.89
CA LEU A 313 -13.30 0.17 -19.53
C LEU A 313 -13.37 0.48 -21.02
N LEU A 314 -13.41 -0.56 -21.85
CA LEU A 314 -13.70 -0.49 -23.27
C LEU A 314 -15.10 -1.06 -23.54
N ARG A 315 -16.05 -0.19 -23.87
CA ARG A 315 -17.42 -0.55 -24.25
C ARG A 315 -17.61 -0.35 -25.75
N VAL A 316 -18.06 -1.38 -26.47
CA VAL A 316 -18.38 -1.28 -27.89
C VAL A 316 -19.74 -1.88 -28.16
N THR A 317 -20.67 -1.03 -28.56
CA THR A 317 -22.05 -1.38 -28.89
C THR A 317 -22.25 -1.41 -30.40
N GLY A 318 -23.28 -2.11 -30.88
CA GLY A 318 -23.64 -2.12 -32.30
C GLY A 318 -22.88 -3.12 -33.17
N LEU A 319 -21.96 -3.91 -32.59
CA LEU A 319 -21.28 -5.03 -33.23
C LEU A 319 -22.28 -6.10 -33.73
N THR A 320 -21.97 -6.73 -34.87
CA THR A 320 -22.90 -7.64 -35.58
C THR A 320 -22.51 -9.11 -35.41
N ALA A 321 -21.23 -9.44 -35.53
CA ALA A 321 -20.73 -10.81 -35.36
C ALA A 321 -20.90 -11.30 -33.92
N ALA A 322 -20.93 -12.61 -33.72
CA ALA A 322 -21.12 -13.20 -32.39
C ALA A 322 -19.91 -12.96 -31.47
N GLN A 323 -18.70 -12.99 -32.03
CA GLN A 323 -17.43 -12.87 -31.30
C GLN A 323 -16.43 -12.01 -32.06
N TYR A 324 -15.56 -11.36 -31.31
CA TYR A 324 -14.49 -10.52 -31.82
C TYR A 324 -13.19 -10.79 -31.06
N GLU A 325 -12.07 -10.77 -31.78
CA GLU A 325 -10.75 -10.66 -31.20
C GLU A 325 -10.45 -9.20 -30.88
N LEU A 326 -10.04 -8.91 -29.64
CA LEU A 326 -9.39 -7.65 -29.32
C LEU A 326 -7.91 -7.77 -29.66
N LYS A 327 -7.40 -6.89 -30.50
CA LYS A 327 -5.97 -6.73 -30.77
C LYS A 327 -5.49 -5.38 -30.29
N ILE A 328 -4.28 -5.36 -29.73
CA ILE A 328 -3.56 -4.14 -29.37
C ILE A 328 -2.18 -4.21 -29.98
N ASP A 329 -1.84 -3.22 -30.80
CA ASP A 329 -0.59 -3.16 -31.59
C ASP A 329 -0.36 -4.46 -32.38
N GLY A 330 -1.42 -4.94 -33.06
CA GLY A 330 -1.41 -6.18 -33.85
C GLY A 330 -1.41 -7.50 -33.07
N ASN A 331 -1.31 -7.47 -31.73
CA ASN A 331 -1.26 -8.67 -30.90
C ASN A 331 -2.64 -9.01 -30.31
N VAL A 332 -3.03 -10.29 -30.32
CA VAL A 332 -4.32 -10.74 -29.75
C VAL A 332 -4.31 -10.70 -28.22
N MET A 333 -5.21 -9.90 -27.66
CA MET A 333 -5.43 -9.74 -26.22
C MET A 333 -6.39 -10.79 -25.66
N GLY A 334 -7.33 -11.24 -26.49
CA GLY A 334 -8.32 -12.25 -26.17
C GLY A 334 -9.53 -12.15 -27.11
N THR A 335 -10.53 -12.98 -26.85
CA THR A 335 -11.77 -13.04 -27.62
C THR A 335 -12.95 -12.82 -26.68
N TRP A 336 -13.87 -11.95 -27.09
CA TRP A 336 -15.09 -11.64 -26.35
C TRP A 336 -16.30 -11.68 -27.27
N LYS A 337 -17.46 -11.96 -26.70
CA LYS A 337 -18.75 -11.82 -27.38
C LYS A 337 -19.11 -10.34 -27.53
N LYS A 338 -19.95 -10.03 -28.51
CA LYS A 338 -20.46 -8.66 -28.69
C LYS A 338 -21.20 -8.14 -27.44
N GLU A 339 -21.87 -9.02 -26.69
CA GLU A 339 -22.56 -8.64 -25.45
C GLU A 339 -21.57 -8.27 -24.34
N GLU A 340 -20.40 -8.90 -24.29
CA GLU A 340 -19.34 -8.57 -23.33
C GLU A 340 -18.68 -7.24 -23.68
N PHE A 341 -18.45 -6.96 -24.97
CA PHE A 341 -18.06 -5.62 -25.41
C PHE A 341 -19.11 -4.57 -25.09
N ALA A 342 -20.41 -4.87 -25.27
CA ALA A 342 -21.47 -3.94 -24.93
C ALA A 342 -21.55 -3.69 -23.40
N ALA A 343 -21.30 -4.71 -22.58
CA ALA A 343 -21.23 -4.60 -21.13
C ALA A 343 -19.98 -3.84 -20.65
N GLY A 344 -18.87 -3.94 -21.38
CA GLY A 344 -17.60 -3.29 -21.10
C GLY A 344 -16.52 -4.27 -20.67
N VAL A 345 -15.46 -4.36 -21.46
CA VAL A 345 -14.26 -5.14 -21.15
C VAL A 345 -13.32 -4.28 -20.32
N ASN A 346 -12.91 -4.74 -19.13
CA ASN A 346 -11.90 -4.06 -18.32
C ASN A 346 -10.49 -4.47 -18.77
N LEU A 347 -9.83 -3.63 -19.56
CA LEU A 347 -8.48 -3.85 -20.09
C LEU A 347 -7.43 -3.97 -18.99
N ALA A 348 -7.65 -3.38 -17.80
CA ALA A 348 -6.75 -3.48 -16.66
C ALA A 348 -6.65 -4.91 -16.08
N LEU A 349 -7.57 -5.80 -16.45
CA LEU A 349 -7.52 -7.23 -16.08
C LEU A 349 -6.86 -8.10 -17.15
N VAL A 350 -6.57 -7.55 -18.33
CA VAL A 350 -5.97 -8.28 -19.44
C VAL A 350 -4.45 -8.14 -19.35
N VAL A 351 -3.82 -8.99 -18.54
CA VAL A 351 -2.40 -8.87 -18.14
C VAL A 351 -1.38 -8.87 -19.28
N ARG A 352 -1.81 -9.22 -20.50
CA ARG A 352 -0.98 -9.25 -21.71
C ARG A 352 -0.98 -7.95 -22.51
N THR A 353 -1.84 -6.96 -22.16
CA THR A 353 -1.84 -5.67 -22.85
C THR A 353 -0.49 -4.97 -22.72
N PRO A 354 -0.04 -4.22 -23.75
CA PRO A 354 1.19 -3.44 -23.69
C PRO A 354 1.25 -2.50 -22.47
N GLN A 355 0.16 -1.80 -22.17
CA GLN A 355 0.10 -0.89 -21.01
C GLN A 355 0.14 -1.63 -19.66
N TYR A 356 -0.41 -2.84 -19.55
CA TYR A 356 -0.26 -3.65 -18.33
C TYR A 356 1.19 -4.14 -18.15
N LYS A 357 1.85 -4.56 -19.25
CA LYS A 357 3.28 -4.92 -19.21
C LYS A 357 4.16 -3.74 -18.82
N GLN A 358 3.86 -2.54 -19.32
CA GLN A 358 4.51 -1.30 -18.91
C GLN A 358 4.33 -1.03 -17.41
N ALA A 359 3.10 -1.19 -16.90
CA ALA A 359 2.83 -1.04 -15.47
C ALA A 359 3.59 -2.06 -14.61
N VAL A 360 3.71 -3.33 -15.07
CA VAL A 360 4.52 -4.35 -14.39
C VAL A 360 6.01 -3.96 -14.34
N GLN A 361 6.55 -3.34 -15.39
CA GLN A 361 7.92 -2.83 -15.37
C GLN A 361 8.10 -1.73 -14.31
N VAL A 362 7.14 -0.80 -14.20
CA VAL A 362 7.11 0.22 -13.14
C VAL A 362 7.07 -0.43 -11.75
N ALA A 363 6.23 -1.46 -11.55
CA ALA A 363 6.13 -2.18 -10.28
C ALA A 363 7.44 -2.90 -9.91
N ASN A 364 8.12 -3.52 -10.88
CA ASN A 364 9.40 -4.20 -10.63
C ASN A 364 10.51 -3.21 -10.26
N LEU A 365 10.55 -2.03 -10.89
CA LEU A 365 11.49 -0.97 -10.50
C LEU A 365 11.19 -0.46 -9.07
N ASN A 366 9.91 -0.30 -8.72
CA ASN A 366 9.52 0.10 -7.36
C ASN A 366 9.85 -0.99 -6.32
N GLN A 367 9.73 -2.28 -6.68
CA GLN A 367 10.16 -3.40 -5.86
C GLN A 367 11.69 -3.35 -5.60
N ALA A 368 12.49 -3.17 -6.65
CA ALA A 368 13.95 -3.04 -6.52
C ALA A 368 14.33 -1.85 -5.62
N ARG A 369 13.65 -0.71 -5.78
CA ARG A 369 13.82 0.47 -4.93
C ARG A 369 13.50 0.16 -3.45
N LYS A 370 12.38 -0.53 -3.19
CA LYS A 370 11.97 -0.94 -1.85
C LYS A 370 12.97 -1.89 -1.18
N GLU A 371 13.58 -2.79 -1.93
CA GLU A 371 14.62 -3.70 -1.41
C GLU A 371 15.87 -2.95 -0.96
N ILE A 372 16.29 -1.93 -1.72
CA ILE A 372 17.40 -1.04 -1.34
C ILE A 372 17.04 -0.22 -0.11
N GLU A 373 15.83 0.34 -0.07
CA GLU A 373 15.34 1.09 1.10
C GLU A 373 15.31 0.21 2.36
N GLY A 374 14.88 -1.04 2.25
CA GLY A 374 14.86 -2.00 3.36
C GLY A 374 16.23 -2.19 4.02
N LYS A 375 17.30 -2.29 3.23
CA LYS A 375 18.67 -2.40 3.76
C LYS A 375 19.09 -1.15 4.54
N LEU A 376 18.69 0.04 4.07
CA LEU A 376 18.90 1.28 4.83
C LEU A 376 18.11 1.23 6.15
N ARG A 377 16.89 0.68 6.16
CA ARG A 377 16.13 0.49 7.40
C ARG A 377 16.75 -0.48 8.37
N ASP A 378 17.41 -1.54 7.91
CA ASP A 378 18.21 -2.39 8.80
C ASP A 378 19.37 -1.62 9.44
N TYR A 379 20.11 -0.81 8.67
CA TYR A 379 21.17 0.05 9.21
C TYR A 379 20.62 0.98 10.30
N TYR A 380 19.57 1.74 9.99
CA TYR A 380 18.97 2.65 10.95
C TYR A 380 18.30 1.92 12.12
N GLY A 381 17.84 0.69 11.92
CA GLY A 381 17.31 -0.16 12.97
C GLY A 381 18.35 -0.42 14.05
N LEU A 382 19.60 -0.70 13.67
CA LEU A 382 20.69 -0.80 14.65
C LEU A 382 21.05 0.56 15.27
N GLN A 383 21.06 1.63 14.48
CA GLN A 383 21.32 2.98 15.01
C GLN A 383 20.35 3.33 16.14
N PHE A 384 19.05 3.17 15.91
CA PHE A 384 18.03 3.63 16.86
C PHE A 384 17.70 2.60 17.94
N ASN A 385 17.70 1.29 17.65
CA ASN A 385 17.35 0.28 18.66
C ASN A 385 18.55 -0.14 19.53
N PHE A 386 19.79 -0.03 19.03
CA PHE A 386 20.97 -0.53 19.73
C PHE A 386 21.93 0.59 20.14
N PHE A 387 22.35 1.45 19.21
CA PHE A 387 23.41 2.44 19.47
C PHE A 387 22.94 3.71 20.18
N LEU A 388 21.70 4.16 19.94
CA LEU A 388 21.14 5.36 20.55
C LEU A 388 21.24 5.35 22.08
N SER A 389 20.79 4.27 22.72
CA SER A 389 20.82 4.12 24.18
C SER A 389 22.23 3.96 24.76
N ARG A 390 23.24 3.79 23.91
CA ARG A 390 24.66 3.61 24.29
C ARG A 390 25.50 4.86 24.02
N GLY A 391 24.89 5.95 23.55
CA GLY A 391 25.62 7.15 23.17
C GLY A 391 26.54 6.96 21.96
N MET A 392 26.25 5.94 21.13
CA MET A 392 27.07 5.57 19.97
C MET A 392 26.37 5.83 18.63
N LEU A 393 25.34 6.67 18.64
CA LEU A 393 24.56 6.98 17.44
C LEU A 393 25.47 7.54 16.34
N PHE A 394 25.45 6.89 15.18
CA PHE A 394 26.23 7.23 13.98
C PHE A 394 27.75 7.26 14.17
N GLN A 395 28.29 6.62 15.22
CA GLN A 395 29.75 6.50 15.37
C GLN A 395 30.38 5.73 14.22
N ASP A 396 29.72 4.67 13.75
CA ASP A 396 30.03 3.92 12.51
C ASP A 396 31.47 3.35 12.40
N ASP A 397 32.26 3.45 13.47
CA ASP A 397 33.65 3.02 13.52
C ASP A 397 33.78 1.50 13.81
N GLN A 398 35.03 1.06 13.92
CA GLN A 398 35.32 -0.35 14.21
C GLN A 398 34.84 -0.76 15.60
N ALA A 399 34.92 0.12 16.60
CA ALA A 399 34.47 -0.18 17.96
C ALA A 399 32.95 -0.40 18.01
N ALA A 400 32.18 0.43 17.29
CA ALA A 400 30.74 0.25 17.14
C ALA A 400 30.39 -1.07 16.45
N TYR A 401 31.12 -1.43 15.39
CA TYR A 401 30.95 -2.72 14.71
C TYR A 401 31.28 -3.91 15.61
N ASP A 402 32.41 -3.89 16.31
CA ASP A 402 32.83 -4.98 17.19
C ASP A 402 31.82 -5.20 18.33
N LEU A 403 31.28 -4.10 18.87
CA LEU A 403 30.25 -4.14 19.89
C LEU A 403 28.96 -4.78 19.36
N ALA A 404 28.45 -4.34 18.22
CA ALA A 404 27.24 -4.88 17.64
C ALA A 404 27.41 -6.34 17.20
N SER A 405 28.57 -6.69 16.62
CA SER A 405 28.93 -8.06 16.24
C SER A 405 29.00 -8.99 17.45
N LYS A 406 29.51 -8.53 18.59
CA LYS A 406 29.47 -9.29 19.85
C LYS A 406 28.03 -9.49 20.35
N GLN A 407 27.18 -8.46 20.24
CA GLN A 407 25.78 -8.54 20.64
C GLN A 407 24.96 -9.46 19.72
N ALA A 408 25.22 -9.45 18.42
CA ALA A 408 24.54 -10.28 17.42
C ALA A 408 24.59 -11.79 17.75
N LYS A 409 25.61 -12.25 18.48
CA LYS A 409 25.72 -13.65 18.93
C LYS A 409 24.66 -14.04 19.97
N LYS A 410 23.98 -13.08 20.58
CA LYS A 410 23.03 -13.28 21.70
C LYS A 410 21.65 -12.68 21.45
N ASP A 411 21.54 -11.77 20.49
CA ASP A 411 20.32 -11.02 20.21
C ASP A 411 19.98 -11.13 18.72
N TRP A 412 18.90 -11.85 18.43
CA TRP A 412 18.46 -12.12 17.08
C TRP A 412 18.05 -10.84 16.33
N THR A 413 17.59 -9.80 17.04
CA THR A 413 17.21 -8.52 16.42
C THR A 413 18.44 -7.77 15.91
N VAL A 414 19.55 -7.87 16.64
CA VAL A 414 20.85 -7.34 16.23
C VAL A 414 21.44 -8.22 15.13
N ALA A 415 21.36 -9.55 15.27
CA ALA A 415 21.84 -10.50 14.28
C ALA A 415 21.17 -10.33 12.92
N GLY A 416 19.87 -10.05 12.89
CA GLY A 416 19.12 -9.81 11.64
C GLY A 416 19.58 -8.58 10.86
N LYS A 417 20.22 -7.61 11.53
CA LYS A 417 20.58 -6.31 10.94
C LYS A 417 22.09 -6.07 10.82
N ILE A 418 22.92 -6.89 11.46
CA ILE A 418 24.37 -6.68 11.51
C ILE A 418 25.03 -6.71 10.13
N GLY A 419 24.57 -7.57 9.22
CA GLY A 419 25.10 -7.65 7.86
C GLY A 419 24.84 -6.37 7.05
N ALA A 420 23.67 -5.74 7.21
CA ALA A 420 23.39 -4.45 6.61
C ALA A 420 24.28 -3.36 7.21
N TYR A 421 24.42 -3.32 8.54
CA TYR A 421 25.26 -2.33 9.23
C TYR A 421 26.74 -2.45 8.86
N GLU A 422 27.28 -3.66 8.71
CA GLU A 422 28.68 -3.86 8.33
C GLU A 422 29.07 -3.09 7.07
N SER A 423 28.20 -3.15 6.05
CA SER A 423 28.41 -2.45 4.78
C SER A 423 27.97 -0.99 4.84
N LEU A 424 26.83 -0.70 5.49
CA LEU A 424 26.21 0.62 5.50
C LEU A 424 26.74 1.54 6.60
N ARG A 425 27.66 1.12 7.48
CA ARG A 425 28.37 2.04 8.38
C ARG A 425 29.26 3.03 7.61
N PHE A 426 29.61 2.75 6.36
CA PHE A 426 30.38 3.68 5.53
C PHE A 426 29.46 4.68 4.81
N PRO A 427 29.64 6.01 4.99
CA PRO A 427 28.76 7.01 4.38
C PRO A 427 28.69 6.93 2.85
N ALA A 428 29.81 6.63 2.17
CA ALA A 428 29.83 6.47 0.72
C ALA A 428 28.96 5.31 0.22
N VAL A 429 28.89 4.22 0.99
CA VAL A 429 28.02 3.07 0.66
C VAL A 429 26.56 3.46 0.85
N ARG A 430 26.21 4.15 1.95
CA ARG A 430 24.85 4.68 2.15
C ARG A 430 24.43 5.63 1.03
N GLN A 431 25.32 6.55 0.63
CA GLN A 431 25.05 7.48 -0.46
C GLN A 431 24.80 6.74 -1.77
N SER A 432 25.57 5.70 -2.09
CA SER A 432 25.33 4.91 -3.30
C SER A 432 23.97 4.23 -3.32
N TYR A 433 23.42 3.85 -2.16
CA TYR A 433 22.07 3.28 -2.06
C TYR A 433 21.00 4.36 -2.28
N VAL A 434 21.21 5.56 -1.74
CA VAL A 434 20.34 6.72 -1.99
C VAL A 434 20.32 7.07 -3.47
N ASP A 435 21.49 7.12 -4.11
CA ASP A 435 21.62 7.43 -5.53
C ASP A 435 20.96 6.35 -6.42
N GLN A 436 21.12 5.07 -6.07
CA GLN A 436 20.43 3.97 -6.77
C GLN A 436 18.91 4.07 -6.64
N MET A 437 18.38 4.35 -5.44
CA MET A 437 16.93 4.55 -5.27
C MET A 437 16.44 5.73 -6.11
N LYS A 438 17.19 6.84 -6.13
CA LYS A 438 16.85 8.01 -6.95
C LYS A 438 16.81 7.64 -8.44
N LEU A 439 17.83 6.93 -8.94
CA LEU A 439 17.88 6.45 -10.33
C LEU A 439 16.67 5.59 -10.68
N LEU A 440 16.31 4.63 -9.81
CA LEU A 440 15.13 3.78 -10.02
C LEU A 440 13.84 4.60 -10.08
N VAL A 441 13.69 5.61 -9.20
CA VAL A 441 12.54 6.52 -9.21
C VAL A 441 12.51 7.36 -10.48
N ASP A 442 13.66 7.87 -10.94
CA ASP A 442 13.76 8.61 -12.21
C ASP A 442 13.32 7.73 -13.39
N MET A 443 13.84 6.50 -13.47
CA MET A 443 13.44 5.52 -14.50
C MET A 443 11.93 5.20 -14.45
N ILE A 444 11.34 5.11 -13.26
CA ILE A 444 9.89 4.90 -13.10
C ILE A 444 9.10 6.06 -13.71
N TYR A 445 9.46 7.31 -13.39
CA TYR A 445 8.73 8.49 -13.89
C TYR A 445 8.99 8.79 -15.38
N ASP A 446 10.07 8.27 -15.94
CA ASP A 446 10.26 8.28 -17.40
C ASP A 446 9.42 7.19 -18.08
N MET A 447 9.34 6.02 -17.47
CA MET A 447 8.67 4.84 -18.03
C MET A 447 7.16 4.83 -17.80
N ASN A 448 6.62 5.52 -16.80
CA ASN A 448 5.20 5.43 -16.44
C ASN A 448 4.25 6.24 -17.36
N LYS A 449 4.78 6.98 -18.33
CA LYS A 449 4.01 7.74 -19.30
C LYS A 449 3.30 6.78 -20.26
N PRO A 450 1.96 6.72 -20.30
CA PRO A 450 1.25 5.85 -21.24
C PRO A 450 1.64 6.16 -22.68
N LYS A 451 1.60 5.13 -23.53
CA LYS A 451 1.88 5.26 -24.96
C LYS A 451 0.58 5.12 -25.76
N SER A 452 0.58 5.68 -26.96
CA SER A 452 -0.52 5.48 -27.90
C SER A 452 -0.46 4.04 -28.41
N HIS A 453 -1.60 3.36 -28.39
CA HIS A 453 -1.76 2.00 -28.85
C HIS A 453 -2.83 1.92 -29.93
N ARG A 454 -2.61 1.07 -30.94
CA ARG A 454 -3.63 0.77 -31.95
C ARG A 454 -4.56 -0.30 -31.39
N ILE A 455 -5.83 0.04 -31.19
CA ILE A 455 -6.87 -0.91 -30.79
C ILE A 455 -7.62 -1.38 -32.03
N GLU A 456 -7.80 -2.69 -32.15
CA GLU A 456 -8.60 -3.32 -33.22
C GLU A 456 -9.53 -4.36 -32.61
N ILE A 457 -10.80 -4.37 -33.01
CA ILE A 457 -11.82 -5.34 -32.61
C ILE A 457 -12.29 -6.01 -33.88
N VAL A 458 -11.77 -7.23 -34.11
CA VAL A 458 -11.84 -7.93 -35.40
C VAL A 458 -12.82 -9.07 -35.30
N ALA A 459 -13.79 -9.16 -36.21
CA ALA A 459 -14.80 -10.21 -36.21
C ALA A 459 -14.13 -11.59 -36.36
N VAL A 460 -14.46 -12.51 -35.46
CA VAL A 460 -14.04 -13.91 -35.63
C VAL A 460 -14.96 -14.51 -36.69
N GLY A 461 -14.41 -14.82 -37.86
CA GLY A 461 -15.16 -15.44 -38.94
C GLY A 461 -15.81 -16.74 -38.45
N THR A 462 -17.13 -16.88 -38.58
CA THR A 462 -17.73 -18.20 -38.67
C THR A 462 -17.12 -18.81 -39.93
N GLY A 463 -16.29 -19.84 -39.80
CA GLY A 463 -15.69 -20.51 -40.94
C GLY A 463 -16.78 -20.85 -41.95
N LYS A 464 -16.88 -20.05 -43.02
CA LYS A 464 -17.37 -20.57 -44.29
C LYS A 464 -16.20 -21.37 -44.80
N THR A 465 -16.20 -22.67 -44.47
CA THR A 465 -15.57 -23.67 -45.32
C THR A 465 -15.96 -23.32 -46.75
N LYS A 466 -14.97 -22.86 -47.53
CA LYS A 466 -15.10 -22.73 -48.97
C LYS A 466 -15.25 -24.11 -49.59
#